data_AF-A0A674EZG2-F1
#
_entry.id   AF-A0A674EZG2-F1
#
_cell.length_a   1.000
_cell.length_b   1.000
_cell.length_c   1.000
_cell.angle_alpha   90.00
_cell.angle_beta   90.00
_cell.angle_gamma   90.00
#
_symmetry.space_group_name_H-M   'P 1'
#
loop_
_entity.id
_entity.type
_entity.pdbx_description
1 polymer ?
#
loop_
_entity_poly.entity_id
_entity_poly.type
_entity_poly.pdbx_seq_one_letter_code
_entity_poly.pdbx_strand_id
1 'polypeptide(L)'
;MKKQNVRTLSLILCMFSYLLVGAAVFDALESETESSRRRILELKRTEMKKKYRFSEDDYREIERVVLQAEPHRAGRQWKFAGSFYFAITVITTIGYGHAAPGTDSGKVFCMFYAVLGIPLTLVMFQSLGERMNTFVCYLLRRAKQCLGLRRTEVSMENMVLVGFLSCIGTLCVGAIAFSHYEAWTFFHSYYYCFITLTTIGFGDFVALQKKEDLQEKTPYVAFSFMYILVGLTVIGAFLNLVVLRFLTMNTEDERRDAQERASIKRERGLHINLFLRRPESPLGSLCSCMCYRLEVCESPLPSHREHPGCNINSVYCNSISYRIQSWSPRDNTGLSSPGSTLSLGHNFREYPCCRRKSV
;
A
#
# COMPACT_ATOMS: atom_id res chain seq x y z
N MET A 1 -28.33 -0.34 9.36
CA MET A 1 -27.06 0.12 8.76
C MET A 1 -26.85 -0.57 7.42
N LYS A 2 -26.21 0.07 6.43
CA LYS A 2 -25.79 -0.61 5.19
C LYS A 2 -24.81 -1.75 5.55
N LYS A 3 -24.89 -2.92 4.90
CA LYS A 3 -23.98 -4.07 5.13
C LYS A 3 -22.49 -3.66 5.09
N GLN A 4 -22.15 -2.71 4.21
CA GLN A 4 -20.80 -2.12 4.10
C GLN A 4 -20.35 -1.34 5.34
N ASN A 5 -21.23 -0.54 5.95
CA ASN A 5 -20.90 0.18 7.18
C ASN A 5 -20.70 -0.80 8.33
N VAL A 6 -21.46 -1.90 8.36
CA VAL A 6 -21.28 -2.98 9.34
C VAL A 6 -19.95 -3.70 9.13
N ARG A 7 -19.60 -4.06 7.88
CA ARG A 7 -18.30 -4.68 7.57
C ARG A 7 -17.12 -3.78 7.94
N THR A 8 -17.20 -2.50 7.59
CA THR A 8 -16.14 -1.53 7.89
C THR A 8 -15.98 -1.31 9.39
N LEU A 9 -17.09 -1.11 10.11
CA LEU A 9 -17.06 -0.98 11.57
C LEU A 9 -16.53 -2.25 12.25
N SER A 10 -16.93 -3.42 11.75
CA SER A 10 -16.44 -4.71 12.24
C SER A 10 -14.93 -4.88 12.02
N LEU A 11 -14.38 -4.44 10.88
CA LEU A 11 -12.94 -4.47 10.63
C LEU A 11 -12.19 -3.50 11.55
N ILE A 12 -12.72 -2.29 11.77
CA ILE A 12 -12.13 -1.30 12.70
C ILE A 12 -12.10 -1.87 14.12
N LEU A 13 -13.22 -2.43 14.59
CA LEU A 13 -13.32 -3.05 15.92
C LEU A 13 -12.33 -4.22 16.07
N CYS A 14 -12.27 -5.09 15.05
CA CYS A 14 -11.34 -6.22 15.02
C CYS A 14 -9.88 -5.74 15.10
N MET A 15 -9.50 -4.75 14.30
CA MET A 15 -8.15 -4.17 14.33
C MET A 15 -7.81 -3.55 15.70
N PHE A 16 -8.74 -2.81 16.31
CA PHE A 16 -8.51 -2.24 17.63
C PHE A 16 -8.36 -3.33 18.70
N SER A 17 -9.20 -4.37 18.66
CA SER A 17 -9.07 -5.52 19.56
C SER A 17 -7.76 -6.28 19.36
N TYR A 18 -7.30 -6.43 18.11
CA TYR A 18 -6.03 -7.07 17.79
C TYR A 18 -4.84 -6.27 18.35
N LEU A 19 -4.87 -4.94 18.25
CA LEU A 19 -3.86 -4.06 18.85
C LEU A 19 -3.85 -4.15 20.38
N LEU A 20 -5.02 -4.19 21.03
CA LEU A 20 -5.11 -4.33 22.49
C LEU A 20 -4.55 -5.67 22.98
N VAL A 21 -4.89 -6.77 22.30
CA VAL A 21 -4.35 -8.10 22.62
C VAL A 21 -2.84 -8.10 22.40
N GLY A 22 -2.35 -7.55 21.29
CA GLY A 22 -0.92 -7.42 21.03
C GLY A 22 -0.20 -6.62 22.11
N ALA A 23 -0.73 -5.47 22.51
CA ALA A 23 -0.17 -4.64 23.57
C ALA A 23 -0.08 -5.37 24.91
N ALA A 24 -1.14 -6.07 25.31
CA ALA A 24 -1.15 -6.86 26.55
C ALA A 24 -0.13 -8.01 26.53
N VAL A 25 -0.01 -8.71 25.40
CA VAL A 25 0.96 -9.80 25.25
C VAL A 25 2.40 -9.26 25.24
N PHE A 26 2.69 -8.19 24.52
CA PHE A 26 4.04 -7.60 24.52
C PHE A 26 4.42 -7.02 25.88
N ASP A 27 3.51 -6.37 26.60
CA ASP A 27 3.76 -5.91 27.97
C ASP A 27 4.09 -7.10 28.89
N ALA A 28 3.31 -8.17 28.82
CA ALA A 28 3.55 -9.37 29.64
C ALA A 28 4.89 -10.08 29.33
N LEU A 29 5.35 -10.04 28.07
CA LEU A 29 6.58 -10.72 27.65
C LEU A 29 7.84 -9.87 27.83
N GLU A 30 7.76 -8.56 27.59
CA GLU A 30 8.95 -7.69 27.48
C GLU A 30 9.14 -6.75 28.68
N SER A 31 8.08 -6.37 29.40
CA SER A 31 8.13 -5.30 30.42
C SER A 31 9.06 -5.62 31.60
N GLU A 32 9.00 -6.86 32.12
CA GLU A 32 9.91 -7.28 33.20
C GLU A 32 11.37 -7.38 32.73
N THR A 33 11.58 -7.90 31.51
CA THR A 33 12.90 -8.07 30.91
C THR A 33 13.55 -6.70 30.63
N GLU A 34 12.79 -5.75 30.08
CA GLU A 34 13.23 -4.37 29.85
C GLU A 34 13.62 -3.69 31.17
N SER A 35 12.74 -3.76 32.17
CA SER A 35 12.97 -3.18 33.49
C SER A 35 14.24 -3.74 34.16
N SER A 36 14.43 -5.05 34.06
CA SER A 36 15.62 -5.73 34.60
C SER A 36 16.88 -5.31 33.85
N ARG A 37 16.84 -5.29 32.51
CA ARG A 37 17.97 -4.87 31.67
C ARG A 37 18.35 -3.41 31.91
N ARG A 38 17.36 -2.53 32.07
CA ARG A 38 17.57 -1.12 32.42
C ARG A 38 18.29 -0.96 33.76
N ARG A 39 17.85 -1.69 34.80
CA ARG A 39 18.54 -1.68 36.12
C ARG A 39 19.99 -2.12 36.00
N ILE A 40 20.27 -3.20 35.26
CA ILE A 40 21.65 -3.68 35.03
C ILE A 40 22.49 -2.63 34.31
N LEU A 41 21.94 -1.94 33.31
CA LEU A 41 22.63 -0.88 32.58
C LEU A 41 22.92 0.34 33.46
N GLU A 42 21.96 0.76 34.31
CA GLU A 42 22.13 1.85 35.26
C GLU A 42 23.19 1.54 36.33
N LEU A 43 23.23 0.29 36.81
CA LEU A 43 24.28 -0.19 37.72
C LEU A 43 25.65 -0.16 37.06
N LYS A 44 25.81 -0.76 35.87
CA LYS A 44 27.07 -0.75 35.11
C LYS A 44 27.53 0.67 34.78
N ARG A 45 26.61 1.56 34.41
CA ARG A 45 26.89 2.99 34.18
C ARG A 45 27.50 3.62 35.44
N THR A 46 26.90 3.39 36.60
CA THR A 46 27.37 3.95 37.88
C THR A 46 28.72 3.38 38.30
N GLU A 47 28.93 2.08 38.12
CA GLU A 47 30.21 1.42 38.38
C GLU A 47 31.33 1.98 37.49
N MET A 48 31.07 2.15 36.19
CA MET A 48 32.05 2.73 35.27
C MET A 48 32.38 4.19 35.62
N LYS A 49 31.37 5.00 35.93
CA LYS A 49 31.58 6.38 36.39
C LYS A 49 32.47 6.46 37.61
N LYS A 50 32.21 5.61 38.62
CA LYS A 50 33.02 5.58 39.85
C LYS A 50 34.44 5.04 39.61
N LYS A 51 34.57 3.96 38.82
CA LYS A 51 35.85 3.31 38.54
C LYS A 51 36.82 4.22 37.80
N TYR A 52 36.33 4.98 36.83
CA TYR A 52 37.15 5.87 35.99
C TYR A 52 37.08 7.35 36.39
N ARG A 53 36.30 7.68 37.43
CA ARG A 53 36.10 9.06 37.93
C ARG A 53 35.62 10.03 36.86
N PHE A 54 34.69 9.59 36.01
CA PHE A 54 34.07 10.48 35.01
C PHE A 54 33.19 11.54 35.68
N SER A 55 33.28 12.79 35.22
CA SER A 55 32.24 13.79 35.46
C SER A 55 30.95 13.42 34.73
N GLU A 56 29.82 14.00 35.15
CA GLU A 56 28.54 13.87 34.43
C GLU A 56 28.64 14.37 32.99
N ASP A 57 29.36 15.47 32.77
CA ASP A 57 29.54 16.07 31.45
C ASP A 57 30.44 15.22 30.54
N ASP A 58 31.55 14.70 31.08
CA ASP A 58 32.47 13.84 30.34
C ASP A 58 31.78 12.55 29.89
N TYR A 59 30.97 11.95 30.77
CA TYR A 59 30.22 10.74 30.44
C TYR A 59 29.17 11.01 29.35
N ARG A 60 28.48 12.15 29.41
CA ARG A 60 27.53 12.57 28.37
C ARG A 60 28.22 12.78 27.02
N GLU A 61 29.42 13.35 27.01
CA GLU A 61 30.18 13.52 25.77
C GLU A 61 30.59 12.17 25.18
N ILE A 62 31.08 11.24 26.01
CA ILE A 62 31.42 9.88 25.57
C ILE A 62 30.18 9.16 25.04
N GLU A 63 29.05 9.24 25.74
CA GLU A 63 27.78 8.63 25.30
C GLU A 63 27.37 9.19 23.93
N ARG A 64 27.48 10.51 23.72
CA ARG A 64 27.21 11.14 22.43
C ARG A 64 28.15 10.65 21.33
N VAL A 65 29.45 10.59 21.60
CA VAL A 65 30.46 10.11 20.63
C VAL A 65 30.20 8.65 20.26
N VAL A 66 29.87 7.79 21.24
CA VAL A 66 29.56 6.38 21.01
C VAL A 66 28.31 6.25 20.13
N LEU A 67 27.24 6.99 20.44
CA LEU A 67 26.00 6.96 19.64
C LEU A 67 26.21 7.45 18.20
N GLN A 68 27.06 8.46 17.98
CA GLN A 68 27.40 8.95 16.64
C GLN A 68 28.35 8.01 15.88
N ALA A 69 29.18 7.25 16.60
CA ALA A 69 30.11 6.30 16.02
C ALA A 69 29.46 4.96 15.62
N GLU A 70 28.33 4.57 16.23
CA GLU A 70 27.63 3.31 15.98
C GLU A 70 27.39 3.03 14.47
N PRO A 71 26.78 3.92 13.67
CA PRO A 71 26.57 3.66 12.24
C PRO A 71 27.86 3.47 11.44
N HIS A 72 28.97 4.02 11.93
CA HIS A 72 30.29 3.92 11.30
C HIS A 72 31.03 2.63 11.71
N ARG A 73 30.58 1.90 12.74
CA ARG A 73 31.20 0.64 13.17
C ARG A 73 31.09 -0.47 12.13
N ALA A 74 30.04 -0.46 11.32
CA ALA A 74 29.82 -1.41 10.23
C ALA A 74 30.65 -1.08 8.96
N GLY A 75 31.49 -0.04 9.00
CA GLY A 75 32.33 0.39 7.87
C GLY A 75 31.66 1.42 6.97
N ARG A 76 32.21 1.63 5.76
CA ARG A 76 31.70 2.64 4.82
C ARG A 76 30.40 2.17 4.15
N GLN A 77 29.26 2.62 4.68
CA GLN A 77 27.92 2.30 4.17
C GLN A 77 27.58 2.97 2.82
N TRP A 78 28.13 4.15 2.52
CA TRP A 78 27.76 4.95 1.32
C TRP A 78 28.70 4.76 0.12
N LYS A 79 29.04 3.50 -0.21
CA LYS A 79 29.60 3.13 -1.53
C LYS A 79 28.49 2.52 -2.39
N PHE A 80 28.73 2.31 -3.69
CA PHE A 80 27.70 1.82 -4.63
C PHE A 80 26.87 0.63 -4.11
N ALA A 81 27.52 -0.42 -3.57
CA ALA A 81 26.82 -1.58 -3.02
C ALA A 81 25.89 -1.23 -1.85
N GLY A 82 26.36 -0.41 -0.90
CA GLY A 82 25.54 0.02 0.23
C GLY A 82 24.46 1.04 -0.15
N SER A 83 24.75 1.95 -1.08
CA SER A 83 23.75 2.85 -1.66
C SER A 83 22.66 2.08 -2.41
N PHE A 84 23.03 1.00 -3.11
CA PHE A 84 22.07 0.11 -3.77
C PHE A 84 21.24 -0.69 -2.77
N TYR A 85 21.87 -1.20 -1.70
CA TYR A 85 21.14 -1.84 -0.61
C TYR A 85 20.13 -0.88 0.05
N PHE A 86 20.57 0.34 0.36
CA PHE A 86 19.70 1.39 0.87
C PHE A 86 18.54 1.68 -0.10
N ALA A 87 18.82 1.82 -1.40
CA ALA A 87 17.78 2.04 -2.41
C ALA A 87 16.73 0.91 -2.43
N ILE A 88 17.17 -0.36 -2.36
CA ILE A 88 16.26 -1.51 -2.22
C ILE A 88 15.39 -1.33 -0.98
N THR A 89 15.98 -1.05 0.20
CA THR A 89 15.22 -0.94 1.45
C THR A 89 14.19 0.19 1.44
N VAL A 90 14.44 1.27 0.69
CA VAL A 90 13.51 2.39 0.52
C VAL A 90 12.33 2.00 -0.38
N ILE A 91 12.59 1.49 -1.58
CA ILE A 91 11.51 1.18 -2.54
C ILE A 91 10.68 -0.03 -2.14
N THR A 92 11.26 -0.97 -1.37
CA THR A 92 10.57 -2.14 -0.82
C THR A 92 9.93 -1.88 0.54
N THR A 93 10.02 -0.64 1.05
CA THR A 93 9.48 -0.22 2.35
C THR A 93 9.94 -1.05 3.54
N ILE A 94 11.10 -1.73 3.45
CA ILE A 94 11.70 -2.44 4.58
C ILE A 94 12.28 -1.45 5.58
N GLY A 95 13.12 -0.52 5.12
CA GLY A 95 13.60 0.60 5.93
C GLY A 95 14.29 0.27 7.27
N TYR A 96 15.25 -0.66 7.31
CA TYR A 96 15.97 -1.07 8.53
C TYR A 96 16.55 0.06 9.41
N GLY A 97 16.83 1.23 8.86
CA GLY A 97 17.40 2.34 9.63
C GLY A 97 18.89 2.24 10.00
N HIS A 98 19.58 1.13 9.69
CA HIS A 98 21.03 0.99 9.88
C HIS A 98 21.85 2.05 9.12
N ALA A 99 21.32 2.51 7.97
CA ALA A 99 21.86 3.62 7.20
C ALA A 99 20.72 4.59 6.84
N ALA A 100 20.92 5.87 7.11
CA ALA A 100 19.98 6.94 6.79
C ALA A 100 20.72 8.16 6.22
N PRO A 101 20.11 8.93 5.31
CA PRO A 101 20.73 10.11 4.72
C PRO A 101 20.98 11.18 5.80
N GLY A 102 22.24 11.44 6.09
CA GLY A 102 22.66 12.46 7.06
C GLY A 102 22.55 13.89 6.52
N THR A 103 22.56 14.07 5.19
CA THR A 103 22.50 15.39 4.53
C THR A 103 21.07 15.79 4.20
N ASP A 104 20.77 17.09 4.25
CA ASP A 104 19.45 17.61 3.88
C ASP A 104 19.10 17.34 2.42
N SER A 105 20.08 17.45 1.52
CA SER A 105 19.92 17.08 0.11
C SER A 105 19.59 15.59 -0.09
N GLY A 106 20.24 14.70 0.68
CA GLY A 106 19.98 13.26 0.65
C GLY A 106 18.58 12.92 1.16
N LYS A 107 18.10 13.60 2.20
CA LYS A 107 16.73 13.45 2.72
C LYS A 107 15.69 13.88 1.70
N VAL A 108 15.87 15.05 1.09
CA VAL A 108 14.95 15.55 0.04
C VAL A 108 14.92 14.58 -1.15
N PHE A 109 16.07 14.12 -1.63
CA PHE A 109 16.13 13.12 -2.70
C PHE A 109 15.41 11.82 -2.31
N CYS A 110 15.64 11.31 -1.09
CA CYS A 110 15.00 10.11 -0.58
C CYS A 110 13.47 10.22 -0.56
N MET A 111 12.92 11.39 -0.21
CA MET A 111 11.46 11.64 -0.24
C MET A 111 10.90 11.50 -1.65
N PHE A 112 11.49 12.17 -2.65
CA PHE A 112 11.04 12.07 -4.04
C PHE A 112 11.24 10.66 -4.62
N TYR A 113 12.36 10.01 -4.28
CA TYR A 113 12.67 8.65 -4.71
C TYR A 113 11.64 7.65 -4.19
N ALA A 114 11.22 7.76 -2.92
CA ALA A 114 10.21 6.89 -2.32
C ALA A 114 8.82 7.09 -2.95
N VAL A 115 8.42 8.34 -3.21
CA VAL A 115 7.11 8.66 -3.80
C VAL A 115 6.90 7.97 -5.16
N LEU A 116 7.94 7.92 -6.01
CA LEU A 116 7.86 7.26 -7.31
C LEU A 116 8.21 5.77 -7.24
N GLY A 117 9.19 5.42 -6.41
CA GLY A 117 9.73 4.06 -6.30
C GLY A 117 8.73 3.08 -5.70
N ILE A 118 8.05 3.43 -4.61
CA ILE A 118 7.14 2.51 -3.91
C ILE A 118 5.98 2.07 -4.81
N PRO A 119 5.23 2.96 -5.50
CA PRO A 119 4.17 2.52 -6.41
C PRO A 119 4.69 1.63 -7.55
N LEU A 120 5.84 1.98 -8.13
CA LEU A 120 6.47 1.18 -9.19
C LEU A 120 6.82 -0.23 -8.69
N THR A 121 7.40 -0.34 -7.50
CA THR A 121 7.76 -1.61 -6.88
C THR A 121 6.53 -2.44 -6.52
N LEU A 122 5.45 -1.84 -6.03
CA LEU A 122 4.20 -2.54 -5.74
C LEU A 122 3.58 -3.15 -7.02
N VAL A 123 3.49 -2.37 -8.10
CA VAL A 123 2.99 -2.86 -9.40
C VAL A 123 3.88 -3.96 -9.96
N MET A 124 5.20 -3.82 -9.83
CA MET A 124 6.16 -4.84 -10.25
C MET A 124 5.94 -6.15 -9.48
N PHE A 125 5.86 -6.11 -8.14
CA PHE A 125 5.64 -7.31 -7.34
C PHE A 125 4.27 -7.94 -7.58
N GLN A 126 3.23 -7.16 -7.81
CA GLN A 126 1.92 -7.70 -8.17
C GLN A 126 1.97 -8.45 -9.51
N SER A 127 2.60 -7.84 -10.52
CA SER A 127 2.75 -8.44 -11.86
C SER A 127 3.61 -9.71 -11.84
N LEU A 128 4.72 -9.69 -11.10
CA LEU A 128 5.58 -10.86 -10.91
C LEU A 128 4.87 -11.94 -10.10
N GLY A 129 4.11 -11.56 -9.07
CA GLY A 129 3.38 -12.51 -8.23
C GLY A 129 2.27 -13.24 -8.98
N GLU A 130 1.54 -12.56 -9.87
CA GLU A 130 0.55 -13.20 -10.75
C GLU A 130 1.18 -14.21 -11.71
N ARG A 131 2.31 -13.85 -12.33
CA ARG A 131 3.09 -14.76 -13.18
C ARG A 131 3.62 -15.95 -12.38
N MET A 132 4.12 -15.73 -11.17
CA MET A 132 4.59 -16.79 -10.26
C MET A 132 3.45 -17.75 -9.92
N ASN A 133 2.27 -17.25 -9.55
CA ASN A 133 1.10 -18.08 -9.25
C ASN A 133 0.66 -18.90 -10.48
N THR A 134 0.69 -18.32 -11.68
CA THR A 134 0.40 -19.02 -12.94
C THR A 134 1.42 -20.12 -13.21
N PHE A 135 2.70 -19.85 -12.97
CA PHE A 135 3.77 -20.82 -13.11
C PHE A 135 3.63 -21.98 -12.11
N VAL A 136 3.31 -21.69 -10.85
CA VAL A 136 3.03 -22.71 -9.81
C VAL A 136 1.82 -23.57 -10.19
N CYS A 137 0.73 -22.95 -10.69
CA CYS A 137 -0.42 -23.66 -11.25
C CYS A 137 0.00 -24.64 -12.34
N TYR A 138 0.84 -24.20 -13.28
CA TYR A 138 1.34 -25.03 -14.37
C TYR A 138 2.19 -26.20 -13.85
N LEU A 139 3.13 -25.94 -12.92
CA LEU A 139 3.96 -26.97 -12.31
C LEU A 139 3.13 -28.00 -11.54
N LEU A 140 2.13 -27.57 -10.77
CA LEU A 140 1.24 -28.48 -10.04
C LEU A 140 0.41 -29.34 -10.97
N ARG A 141 -0.10 -28.78 -12.08
CA ARG A 141 -0.81 -29.57 -13.11
C ARG A 141 0.11 -30.63 -13.70
N ARG A 142 1.34 -30.25 -14.05
CA ARG A 142 2.33 -31.16 -14.62
C ARG A 142 2.74 -32.25 -13.62
N ALA A 143 2.95 -31.90 -12.35
CA ALA A 143 3.24 -32.87 -11.30
C ALA A 143 2.08 -33.86 -11.10
N LYS A 144 0.83 -33.39 -11.05
CA LYS A 144 -0.36 -34.26 -10.97
C LYS A 144 -0.48 -35.20 -12.18
N GLN A 145 -0.16 -34.71 -13.37
CA GLN A 145 -0.13 -35.53 -14.59
C GLN A 145 0.98 -36.59 -14.53
N CYS A 146 2.20 -36.23 -14.11
CA CYS A 146 3.30 -37.18 -13.94
C CYS A 146 3.00 -38.25 -12.86
N LEU A 147 2.24 -37.90 -11.82
CA LEU A 147 1.79 -38.82 -10.77
C LEU A 147 0.56 -39.66 -11.17
N GLY A 148 0.05 -39.50 -12.40
CA GLY A 148 -1.07 -40.31 -12.92
C GLY A 148 -2.42 -40.05 -12.25
N LEU A 149 -2.60 -38.90 -11.59
CA LEU A 149 -3.84 -38.56 -10.89
C LEU A 149 -4.96 -38.25 -11.90
N ARG A 150 -6.08 -38.99 -11.81
CA ARG A 150 -7.27 -38.81 -12.68
C ARG A 150 -7.92 -37.41 -12.60
N ARG A 151 -7.66 -36.63 -11.54
CA ARG A 151 -8.22 -35.28 -11.34
C ARG A 151 -7.11 -34.22 -11.32
N THR A 152 -6.88 -33.60 -12.48
CA THR A 152 -5.82 -32.61 -12.70
C THR A 152 -6.24 -31.16 -12.40
N GLU A 153 -7.48 -30.94 -11.95
CA GLU A 153 -7.94 -29.63 -11.52
C GLU A 153 -7.16 -29.14 -10.29
N VAL A 154 -6.65 -27.92 -10.38
CA VAL A 154 -5.95 -27.26 -9.28
C VAL A 154 -6.97 -26.41 -8.54
N SER A 155 -7.51 -26.97 -7.45
CA SER A 155 -8.35 -26.21 -6.50
C SER A 155 -7.58 -25.04 -5.90
N MET A 156 -8.30 -23.97 -5.54
CA MET A 156 -7.77 -22.82 -4.83
C MET A 156 -7.11 -23.23 -3.51
N GLU A 157 -7.65 -24.23 -2.80
CA GLU A 157 -7.06 -24.74 -1.56
C GLU A 157 -5.66 -25.29 -1.76
N ASN A 158 -5.43 -26.01 -2.88
CA ASN A 158 -4.10 -26.51 -3.23
C ASN A 158 -3.13 -25.36 -3.51
N MET A 159 -3.59 -24.28 -4.13
CA MET A 159 -2.76 -23.09 -4.39
C MET A 159 -2.41 -22.34 -3.11
N VAL A 160 -3.37 -22.19 -2.19
CA VAL A 160 -3.13 -21.58 -0.88
C VAL A 160 -2.12 -22.42 -0.09
N LEU A 161 -2.28 -23.74 -0.06
CA LEU A 161 -1.37 -24.66 0.63
C LEU A 161 0.05 -24.57 0.05
N VAL A 162 0.19 -24.63 -1.27
CA VAL A 162 1.50 -24.56 -1.94
C VAL A 162 2.13 -23.17 -1.76
N GLY A 163 1.34 -22.10 -1.82
CA GLY A 163 1.83 -20.75 -1.53
C GLY A 163 2.33 -20.60 -0.10
N PHE A 164 1.60 -21.15 0.88
CA PHE A 164 2.01 -21.15 2.29
C PHE A 164 3.29 -21.96 2.51
N LEU A 165 3.38 -23.17 1.93
CA LEU A 165 4.60 -23.99 1.97
C LEU A 165 5.78 -23.31 1.27
N SER A 166 5.55 -22.60 0.16
CA SER A 166 6.57 -21.81 -0.53
C SER A 166 7.08 -20.68 0.36
N CYS A 167 6.19 -19.96 1.07
CA CYS A 167 6.59 -18.90 2.00
C CYS A 167 7.47 -19.46 3.14
N ILE A 168 7.04 -20.55 3.78
CA ILE A 168 7.84 -21.22 4.82
C ILE A 168 9.18 -21.70 4.26
N GLY A 169 9.18 -22.31 3.08
CA GLY A 169 10.39 -22.77 2.41
C GLY A 169 11.39 -21.63 2.16
N THR A 170 10.92 -20.49 1.66
CA THR A 170 11.75 -19.29 1.45
C THR A 170 12.34 -18.75 2.75
N LEU A 171 11.57 -18.75 3.85
CA LEU A 171 12.07 -18.35 5.16
C LEU A 171 13.13 -19.32 5.69
N CYS A 172 12.90 -20.63 5.58
CA CYS A 172 13.86 -21.65 6.00
C CYS A 172 15.17 -21.60 5.19
N VAL A 173 15.09 -21.45 3.86
CA VAL A 173 16.28 -21.34 3.00
C VAL A 173 17.10 -20.10 3.36
N GLY A 174 16.43 -18.96 3.58
CA GLY A 174 17.08 -17.75 4.07
C GLY A 174 17.74 -17.96 5.43
N ALA A 175 17.00 -18.54 6.38
CA ALA A 175 17.50 -18.79 7.73
C ALA A 175 18.77 -19.66 7.75
N ILE A 176 18.82 -20.73 6.95
CA ILE A 176 20.01 -21.57 6.80
C ILE A 176 21.18 -20.75 6.25
N ALA A 177 20.97 -20.00 5.16
CA ALA A 177 22.03 -19.20 4.55
C ALA A 177 22.56 -18.11 5.50
N PHE A 178 21.68 -17.29 6.08
CA PHE A 178 22.09 -16.20 6.96
C PHE A 178 22.66 -16.69 8.29
N SER A 179 22.22 -17.84 8.82
CA SER A 179 22.86 -18.43 10.01
C SER A 179 24.31 -18.79 9.75
N HIS A 180 24.62 -19.30 8.56
CA HIS A 180 25.98 -19.63 8.15
C HIS A 180 26.83 -18.37 7.89
N TYR A 181 26.32 -17.41 7.10
CA TYR A 181 27.10 -16.22 6.74
C TYR A 181 27.26 -15.23 7.90
N GLU A 182 26.21 -14.98 8.66
CA GLU A 182 26.20 -13.99 9.75
C GLU A 182 26.47 -14.62 11.12
N ALA A 183 26.77 -15.93 11.19
CA ALA A 183 27.01 -16.66 12.42
C ALA A 183 25.92 -16.42 13.50
N TRP A 184 24.68 -16.25 13.05
CA TRP A 184 23.51 -16.13 13.92
C TRP A 184 22.92 -17.51 14.21
N THR A 185 22.12 -17.62 15.27
CA THR A 185 21.34 -18.85 15.48
C THR A 185 20.27 -18.96 14.39
N PHE A 186 19.87 -20.19 14.04
CA PHE A 186 18.81 -20.42 13.06
C PHE A 186 17.54 -19.61 13.37
N PHE A 187 17.16 -19.50 14.65
CA PHE A 187 16.01 -18.72 15.09
C PHE A 187 16.16 -17.23 14.78
N HIS A 188 17.31 -16.61 15.10
CA HIS A 188 17.55 -15.19 14.78
C HIS A 188 17.58 -14.95 13.28
N SER A 189 18.17 -15.86 12.50
CA SER A 189 18.16 -15.77 11.04
C SER A 189 16.75 -15.94 10.45
N TYR A 190 15.94 -16.83 11.00
CA TYR A 190 14.54 -16.99 10.61
C TYR A 190 13.71 -15.75 10.93
N TYR A 191 13.88 -15.20 12.13
CA TYR A 191 13.27 -13.93 12.56
C TYR A 191 13.68 -12.78 11.64
N TYR A 192 14.97 -12.64 11.33
CA TYR A 192 15.47 -11.67 10.36
C TYR A 192 14.78 -11.82 9.00
N CYS A 193 14.75 -13.03 8.43
CA CYS A 193 14.07 -13.29 7.15
C CYS A 193 12.59 -12.93 7.20
N PHE A 194 11.90 -13.26 8.29
CA PHE A 194 10.48 -12.96 8.47
C PHE A 194 10.24 -11.44 8.52
N ILE A 195 10.94 -10.71 9.39
CA ILE A 195 10.82 -9.24 9.54
C ILE A 195 11.22 -8.50 8.25
N THR A 196 12.18 -9.05 7.50
CA THR A 196 12.62 -8.53 6.20
C THR A 196 11.54 -8.69 5.14
N LEU A 197 11.06 -9.92 4.92
CA LEU A 197 10.14 -10.22 3.81
C LEU A 197 8.70 -9.78 4.08
N THR A 198 8.36 -9.48 5.34
CA THR A 198 7.10 -8.80 5.71
C THR A 198 7.22 -7.28 5.67
N THR A 199 8.38 -6.75 5.24
CA THR A 199 8.67 -5.31 5.14
C THR A 199 8.47 -4.54 6.46
N ILE A 200 8.64 -5.22 7.61
CA ILE A 200 8.62 -4.57 8.92
C ILE A 200 9.96 -3.89 9.19
N GLY A 201 11.05 -4.63 8.96
CA GLY A 201 12.42 -4.10 8.97
C GLY A 201 12.83 -3.34 10.22
N PHE A 202 12.74 -3.94 11.41
CA PHE A 202 13.13 -3.27 12.67
C PHE A 202 14.60 -2.80 12.70
N GLY A 203 15.50 -3.50 12.00
CA GLY A 203 16.91 -3.15 11.94
C GLY A 203 17.76 -3.61 13.13
N ASP A 204 17.18 -4.40 14.03
CA ASP A 204 17.86 -5.10 15.12
C ASP A 204 18.82 -6.19 14.59
N PHE A 205 18.41 -6.87 13.52
CA PHE A 205 19.26 -7.75 12.71
C PHE A 205 19.31 -7.23 11.28
N VAL A 206 20.52 -7.02 10.76
CA VAL A 206 20.75 -6.55 9.39
C VAL A 206 21.96 -7.29 8.82
N ALA A 207 21.74 -7.97 7.70
CA ALA A 207 22.81 -8.65 6.97
C ALA A 207 23.79 -7.63 6.36
N LEU A 208 25.01 -8.06 6.04
CA LEU A 208 26.04 -7.24 5.40
C LEU A 208 26.59 -6.10 6.30
N GLN A 209 26.42 -6.19 7.62
CA GLN A 209 26.89 -5.18 8.59
C GLN A 209 28.17 -5.57 9.34
N LYS A 210 28.64 -6.81 9.23
CA LYS A 210 29.95 -7.20 9.82
C LYS A 210 31.09 -6.57 9.03
N LYS A 211 32.10 -6.07 9.77
CA LYS A 211 33.20 -5.21 9.28
C LYS A 211 33.70 -5.61 7.88
N GLU A 212 33.49 -4.69 6.94
CA GLU A 212 33.97 -4.72 5.54
C GLU A 212 33.37 -5.78 4.60
N ASP A 213 32.42 -6.61 5.05
CA ASP A 213 31.77 -7.63 4.22
C ASP A 213 31.08 -7.05 2.97
N LEU A 214 30.57 -5.82 3.07
CA LEU A 214 29.93 -5.10 1.98
C LEU A 214 30.88 -4.77 0.81
N GLN A 215 32.21 -4.79 1.05
CA GLN A 215 33.24 -4.48 0.06
C GLN A 215 34.07 -5.71 -0.32
N GLU A 216 34.29 -6.65 0.61
CA GLU A 216 35.14 -7.81 0.36
C GLU A 216 34.36 -9.03 -0.18
N LYS A 217 33.06 -9.18 0.14
CA LYS A 217 32.28 -10.39 -0.21
C LYS A 217 31.19 -10.12 -1.25
N THR A 218 31.59 -9.72 -2.46
CA THR A 218 30.69 -9.52 -3.62
C THR A 218 29.64 -10.64 -3.84
N PRO A 219 29.96 -11.95 -3.77
CA PRO A 219 28.93 -12.98 -3.97
C PRO A 219 27.87 -13.01 -2.87
N TYR A 220 28.22 -12.69 -1.63
CA TYR A 220 27.29 -12.66 -0.51
C TYR A 220 26.34 -11.45 -0.59
N VAL A 221 26.86 -10.29 -1.02
CA VAL A 221 26.06 -9.09 -1.31
C VAL A 221 25.02 -9.39 -2.39
N ALA A 222 25.44 -9.99 -3.51
CA ALA A 222 24.54 -10.34 -4.61
C ALA A 222 23.48 -11.37 -4.17
N PHE A 223 23.88 -12.41 -3.43
CA PHE A 223 22.95 -13.38 -2.85
C PHE A 223 21.89 -12.69 -1.97
N SER A 224 22.31 -11.78 -1.09
CA SER A 224 21.40 -11.09 -0.17
C SER A 224 20.37 -10.23 -0.91
N PHE A 225 20.78 -9.50 -1.96
CA PHE A 225 19.86 -8.71 -2.79
C PHE A 225 18.88 -9.61 -3.56
N MET A 226 19.38 -10.68 -4.16
CA MET A 226 18.52 -11.64 -4.87
C MET A 226 17.53 -12.32 -3.91
N TYR A 227 17.97 -12.69 -2.71
CA TYR A 227 17.11 -13.27 -1.70
C TYR A 227 15.96 -12.33 -1.32
N ILE A 228 16.25 -11.05 -1.06
CA ILE A 228 15.22 -10.06 -0.72
C ILE A 228 14.23 -9.89 -1.88
N LEU A 229 14.71 -9.71 -3.12
CA LEU A 229 13.84 -9.48 -4.28
C LEU A 229 12.97 -10.71 -4.61
N VAL A 230 13.56 -11.91 -4.61
CA VAL A 230 12.81 -13.16 -4.87
C VAL A 230 11.87 -13.46 -3.70
N GLY A 231 12.33 -13.30 -2.47
CA GLY A 231 11.52 -13.54 -1.28
C GLY A 231 10.31 -12.63 -1.19
N LEU A 232 10.47 -11.33 -1.45
CA LEU A 232 9.35 -10.39 -1.53
C LEU A 232 8.40 -10.73 -2.67
N THR A 233 8.90 -11.28 -3.77
CA THR A 233 8.04 -11.76 -4.86
C THR A 233 7.22 -12.98 -4.43
N VAL A 234 7.79 -13.90 -3.65
CA VAL A 234 7.06 -15.08 -3.12
C VAL A 234 5.99 -14.65 -2.13
N ILE A 235 6.33 -13.80 -1.16
CA ILE A 235 5.36 -13.27 -0.19
C ILE A 235 4.29 -12.44 -0.92
N GLY A 236 4.69 -11.59 -1.86
CA GLY A 236 3.80 -10.80 -2.71
C GLY A 236 2.86 -11.67 -3.55
N ALA A 237 3.32 -12.79 -4.10
CA ALA A 237 2.49 -13.74 -4.84
C ALA A 237 1.42 -14.38 -3.93
N PHE A 238 1.80 -14.76 -2.71
CA PHE A 238 0.88 -15.31 -1.72
C PHE A 238 -0.15 -14.27 -1.25
N LEU A 239 0.29 -13.05 -0.93
CA LEU A 239 -0.60 -11.94 -0.59
C LEU A 239 -1.53 -11.60 -1.75
N ASN A 240 -1.04 -11.58 -2.99
CA ASN A 240 -1.88 -11.36 -4.16
C ASN A 240 -2.96 -12.45 -4.28
N LEU A 241 -2.63 -13.71 -4.00
CA LEU A 241 -3.60 -14.80 -4.04
C LEU A 241 -4.69 -14.68 -2.96
N VAL A 242 -4.32 -14.30 -1.73
CA VAL A 242 -5.23 -14.28 -0.57
C VAL A 242 -5.95 -12.92 -0.43
N VAL A 243 -5.21 -11.82 -0.44
CA VAL A 243 -5.70 -10.47 -0.15
C VAL A 243 -6.45 -9.88 -1.33
N LEU A 244 -5.96 -10.06 -2.57
CA LEU A 244 -6.68 -9.51 -3.74
C LEU A 244 -8.09 -10.09 -3.84
N ARG A 245 -8.27 -11.38 -3.51
CA ARG A 245 -9.60 -12.01 -3.47
C ARG A 245 -10.53 -11.34 -2.47
N PHE A 246 -10.03 -10.99 -1.28
CA PHE A 246 -10.83 -10.32 -0.27
C PHE A 246 -11.18 -8.88 -0.68
N LEU A 247 -10.23 -8.17 -1.29
CA LEU A 247 -10.45 -6.82 -1.80
C LEU A 247 -11.43 -6.79 -2.97
N THR A 248 -11.34 -7.75 -3.90
CA THR A 248 -12.26 -7.83 -5.05
C THR A 248 -13.65 -8.25 -4.64
N MET A 249 -13.80 -9.14 -3.64
CA MET A 249 -15.10 -9.52 -3.08
C MET A 249 -15.87 -8.28 -2.59
N ASN A 250 -15.18 -7.34 -1.94
CA ASN A 250 -15.78 -6.08 -1.51
C ASN A 250 -16.32 -5.24 -2.67
N THR A 251 -15.59 -5.16 -3.78
CA THR A 251 -16.00 -4.42 -4.98
C THR A 251 -17.09 -5.12 -5.79
N GLU A 252 -17.10 -6.46 -5.79
CA GLU A 252 -18.17 -7.23 -6.43
C GLU A 252 -19.49 -7.09 -5.69
N ASP A 253 -19.46 -7.14 -4.36
CA ASP A 253 -20.64 -6.88 -3.52
C ASP A 253 -21.21 -5.47 -3.79
N GLU A 254 -20.34 -4.45 -3.92
CA GLU A 254 -20.76 -3.09 -4.29
C GLU A 254 -21.43 -3.02 -5.66
N ARG A 255 -20.86 -3.74 -6.66
CA ARG A 255 -21.45 -3.80 -8.00
C ARG A 255 -22.80 -4.52 -7.98
N ARG A 256 -22.94 -5.61 -7.24
CA ARG A 256 -24.20 -6.35 -7.07
C ARG A 256 -25.27 -5.49 -6.39
N ASP A 257 -24.93 -4.85 -5.27
CA ASP A 257 -25.82 -3.94 -4.54
C ASP A 257 -26.24 -2.73 -5.40
N ALA A 258 -25.33 -2.20 -6.23
CA ALA A 258 -25.64 -1.10 -7.16
C ALA A 258 -26.58 -1.53 -8.29
N GLN A 259 -26.37 -2.74 -8.85
CA GLN A 259 -27.25 -3.34 -9.85
C GLN A 259 -28.65 -3.62 -9.30
N GLU A 260 -28.75 -4.16 -8.09
CA GLU A 260 -30.03 -4.44 -7.42
C GLU A 260 -30.80 -3.15 -7.10
N ARG A 261 -30.11 -2.06 -6.71
CA ARG A 261 -30.76 -0.75 -6.55
C ARG A 261 -31.24 -0.15 -7.87
N ALA A 262 -30.52 -0.39 -8.97
CA ALA A 262 -30.92 0.07 -10.29
C ALA A 262 -32.15 -0.70 -10.81
N SER A 263 -32.22 -2.02 -10.59
CA SER A 263 -33.39 -2.83 -10.97
C SER A 263 -34.65 -2.42 -10.20
N ILE A 264 -34.55 -2.23 -8.88
CA ILE A 264 -35.69 -1.79 -8.05
C ILE A 264 -36.20 -0.40 -8.49
N LYS A 265 -35.31 0.54 -8.83
CA LYS A 265 -35.71 1.85 -9.37
C LYS A 265 -36.41 1.73 -10.72
N ARG A 266 -35.95 0.82 -11.59
CA ARG A 266 -36.57 0.58 -12.89
C ARG A 266 -37.96 -0.04 -12.76
N GLU A 267 -38.13 -1.00 -11.86
CA GLU A 267 -39.44 -1.59 -11.57
C GLU A 267 -40.43 -0.57 -10.99
N ARG A 268 -40.01 0.26 -10.03
CA ARG A 268 -40.88 1.33 -9.51
C ARG A 268 -41.23 2.37 -10.57
N GLY A 269 -40.29 2.74 -11.44
CA GLY A 269 -40.55 3.64 -12.55
C GLY A 269 -41.53 3.05 -13.58
N LEU A 270 -41.42 1.74 -13.85
CA LEU A 270 -42.35 1.02 -14.71
C LEU A 270 -43.75 0.94 -14.07
N HIS A 271 -43.82 0.71 -12.77
CA HIS A 271 -45.08 0.64 -12.02
C HIS A 271 -45.79 1.99 -11.95
N ILE A 272 -45.04 3.10 -11.86
CA ILE A 272 -45.58 4.47 -11.93
C ILE A 272 -46.10 4.78 -13.35
N ASN A 273 -45.38 4.38 -14.39
CA ASN A 273 -45.83 4.54 -15.78
C ASN A 273 -47.05 3.66 -16.11
N LEU A 274 -47.18 2.47 -15.53
CA LEU A 274 -48.37 1.64 -15.66
C LEU A 274 -49.57 2.22 -14.91
N PHE A 275 -49.37 2.84 -13.73
CA PHE A 275 -50.46 3.51 -12.99
C PHE A 275 -50.97 4.77 -13.69
N LEU A 276 -50.10 5.50 -14.41
CA LEU A 276 -50.48 6.63 -15.26
C LEU A 276 -51.13 6.22 -16.59
N ARG A 277 -51.17 4.92 -16.93
CA ARG A 277 -51.74 4.38 -18.17
C ARG A 277 -52.96 3.51 -17.88
N ARG A 278 -53.94 4.05 -17.15
CA ARG A 278 -55.28 3.45 -17.05
C ARG A 278 -56.06 3.77 -18.34
N PRO A 279 -56.76 2.82 -18.96
CA PRO A 279 -57.53 3.08 -20.17
C PRO A 279 -58.82 3.81 -19.82
N GLU A 280 -59.06 4.98 -20.42
CA GLU A 280 -60.41 5.54 -20.49
C GLU A 280 -61.27 4.67 -21.41
N SER A 281 -62.47 4.33 -20.94
CA SER A 281 -63.51 3.59 -21.65
C SER A 281 -64.08 4.38 -22.84
N PRO A 282 -64.59 3.71 -23.89
CA PRO A 282 -65.06 4.37 -25.09
C PRO A 282 -66.53 4.82 -24.94
N LEU A 283 -66.79 6.12 -24.86
CA LEU A 283 -68.10 6.69 -25.25
C LEU A 283 -68.00 8.20 -25.55
N GLY A 284 -68.34 8.58 -26.79
CA GLY A 284 -69.09 9.81 -27.05
C GLY A 284 -68.36 11.16 -27.20
N SER A 285 -67.93 11.44 -28.44
CA SER A 285 -68.35 12.62 -29.23
C SER A 285 -68.08 14.06 -28.76
N LEU A 286 -67.20 14.72 -29.54
CA LEU A 286 -67.23 16.11 -30.03
C LEU A 286 -67.13 17.29 -29.03
N CYS A 287 -65.97 17.95 -29.01
CA CYS A 287 -65.88 19.35 -29.47
C CYS A 287 -64.46 19.74 -29.86
N SER A 288 -64.37 20.47 -30.96
CA SER A 288 -63.17 20.92 -31.67
C SER A 288 -62.47 22.08 -30.95
N CYS A 289 -61.13 22.09 -30.92
CA CYS A 289 -60.37 23.26 -31.39
C CYS A 289 -58.93 22.87 -31.73
N MET A 290 -58.51 23.23 -32.94
CA MET A 290 -57.22 22.94 -33.55
C MET A 290 -56.07 23.74 -32.93
N CYS A 291 -54.85 23.19 -32.94
CA CYS A 291 -53.80 23.64 -33.88
C CYS A 291 -52.49 22.82 -33.79
N TYR A 292 -52.32 22.02 -34.84
CA TYR A 292 -51.09 21.64 -35.56
C TYR A 292 -49.91 20.95 -34.86
N ARG A 293 -49.92 19.62 -35.01
CA ARG A 293 -48.74 18.82 -35.43
C ARG A 293 -48.71 18.81 -36.96
N LEU A 294 -47.52 18.86 -37.57
CA LEU A 294 -47.30 18.42 -38.95
C LEU A 294 -46.74 16.99 -38.91
N GLU A 295 -47.46 16.05 -39.53
CA GLU A 295 -47.00 14.72 -39.95
C GLU A 295 -45.92 14.88 -41.07
N VAL A 296 -45.11 13.87 -41.42
CA VAL A 296 -45.46 12.82 -42.39
C VAL A 296 -44.51 11.63 -42.31
N CYS A 297 -45.12 10.47 -42.59
CA CYS A 297 -44.73 9.07 -42.56
C CYS A 297 -43.67 8.57 -43.58
N GLU A 298 -43.15 7.40 -43.19
CA GLU A 298 -42.85 6.15 -43.92
C GLU A 298 -41.96 6.07 -45.19
N SER A 299 -41.06 5.09 -45.10
CA SER A 299 -40.26 4.38 -46.13
C SER A 299 -41.07 3.91 -47.35
N PRO A 300 -40.43 3.66 -48.53
CA PRO A 300 -39.87 2.31 -48.84
C PRO A 300 -38.63 2.27 -49.79
N LEU A 301 -37.94 1.11 -49.86
CA LEU A 301 -36.88 0.71 -50.84
C LEU A 301 -37.50 0.18 -52.16
N PRO A 302 -36.76 -0.17 -53.26
CA PRO A 302 -35.37 0.10 -53.70
C PRO A 302 -35.21 0.49 -55.21
N SER A 303 -34.05 1.05 -55.66
CA SER A 303 -33.48 0.81 -57.02
C SER A 303 -32.04 1.36 -57.20
N HIS A 304 -31.23 0.61 -57.97
CA HIS A 304 -29.78 0.76 -58.30
C HIS A 304 -29.30 2.09 -58.93
N ARG A 305 -28.08 2.56 -58.54
CA ARG A 305 -26.88 2.73 -59.42
C ARG A 305 -25.62 3.26 -58.67
N GLU A 306 -24.54 2.49 -58.84
CA GLU A 306 -23.07 2.62 -58.75
C GLU A 306 -22.31 3.93 -58.34
N HIS A 307 -21.46 3.78 -57.30
CA HIS A 307 -20.04 4.20 -57.06
C HIS A 307 -19.52 5.68 -57.14
N PRO A 308 -18.36 6.04 -56.50
CA PRO A 308 -17.60 5.43 -55.38
C PRO A 308 -17.06 6.43 -54.28
N GLY A 309 -16.78 5.89 -53.08
CA GLY A 309 -15.57 6.23 -52.29
C GLY A 309 -15.62 7.33 -51.22
N CYS A 310 -15.59 6.94 -49.93
CA CYS A 310 -14.49 7.29 -48.99
C CYS A 310 -14.69 6.61 -47.62
N ASN A 311 -13.68 5.88 -47.15
CA ASN A 311 -13.58 5.25 -45.83
C ASN A 311 -13.20 6.28 -44.76
N ILE A 312 -14.00 6.46 -43.70
CA ILE A 312 -13.49 6.90 -42.39
C ILE A 312 -14.26 6.18 -41.27
N ASN A 313 -13.53 5.38 -40.49
CA ASN A 313 -13.98 4.73 -39.26
C ASN A 313 -14.23 5.76 -38.15
N SER A 314 -15.43 5.77 -37.56
CA SER A 314 -15.73 6.59 -36.37
C SER A 314 -15.34 5.85 -35.09
N VAL A 315 -14.24 6.27 -34.49
CA VAL A 315 -13.81 5.90 -33.13
C VAL A 315 -14.73 6.57 -32.10
N TYR A 316 -15.42 5.78 -31.28
CA TYR A 316 -16.18 6.28 -30.14
C TYR A 316 -15.24 6.83 -29.05
N CYS A 317 -15.24 8.14 -28.85
CA CYS A 317 -14.69 8.77 -27.64
C CYS A 317 -15.76 8.78 -26.54
N ASN A 318 -15.56 8.01 -25.47
CA ASN A 318 -16.32 8.18 -24.23
C ASN A 318 -15.70 9.32 -23.41
N SER A 319 -16.32 10.51 -23.46
CA SER A 319 -16.01 11.61 -22.53
C SER A 319 -16.85 11.48 -21.25
N ILE A 320 -16.18 11.36 -20.11
CA ILE A 320 -16.79 11.38 -18.78
C ILE A 320 -16.96 12.84 -18.37
N SER A 321 -18.20 13.32 -18.31
CA SER A 321 -18.54 14.64 -17.77
C SER A 321 -18.90 14.52 -16.30
N TYR A 322 -18.15 15.19 -15.41
CA TYR A 322 -18.52 15.35 -14.00
C TYR A 322 -19.34 16.64 -13.83
N ARG A 323 -20.52 16.52 -13.22
CA ARG A 323 -21.38 17.66 -12.87
C ARG A 323 -21.00 18.13 -11.47
N ILE A 324 -20.39 19.32 -11.38
CA ILE A 324 -20.17 20.01 -10.09
C ILE A 324 -21.50 20.62 -9.65
N GLN A 325 -22.04 20.18 -8.51
CA GLN A 325 -23.13 20.87 -7.83
C GLN A 325 -22.54 21.96 -6.94
N SER A 326 -22.79 23.23 -7.32
CA SER A 326 -22.53 24.39 -6.48
C SER A 326 -23.59 24.49 -5.38
N TRP A 327 -23.17 24.60 -4.13
CA TRP A 327 -24.03 25.03 -3.02
C TRP A 327 -24.07 26.56 -2.99
N SER A 328 -25.28 27.10 -3.07
CA SER A 328 -25.59 28.51 -2.80
C SER A 328 -26.32 28.58 -1.45
N PRO A 329 -25.90 29.43 -0.49
CA PRO A 329 -26.68 29.70 0.71
C PRO A 329 -27.76 30.72 0.38
N ARG A 330 -29.00 30.42 0.77
CA ARG A 330 -30.14 31.34 0.66
C ARG A 330 -30.40 31.92 2.05
N ASP A 331 -30.43 33.25 2.11
CA ASP A 331 -30.72 34.07 3.29
C ASP A 331 -32.08 33.76 3.92
N ASN A 332 -32.15 33.88 5.25
CA ASN A 332 -33.34 34.40 5.92
C ASN A 332 -32.92 35.25 7.15
N THR A 333 -33.37 36.49 7.08
CA THR A 333 -33.36 37.64 7.99
C THR A 333 -33.63 37.38 9.48
N GLY A 334 -33.01 38.20 10.35
CA GLY A 334 -33.48 38.36 11.73
C GLY A 334 -32.54 39.03 12.75
N LEU A 335 -32.40 40.35 12.64
CA LEU A 335 -32.11 41.33 13.72
C LEU A 335 -30.74 41.40 14.44
N SER A 336 -30.22 42.64 14.40
CA SER A 336 -29.54 43.44 15.45
C SER A 336 -28.01 43.61 15.40
N SER A 337 -27.60 44.72 14.75
CA SER A 337 -26.37 45.51 14.99
C SER A 337 -26.60 46.48 16.18
N PRO A 338 -25.66 47.37 16.63
CA PRO A 338 -24.36 47.73 16.04
C PRO A 338 -23.20 48.03 17.03
N GLY A 339 -21.99 48.23 16.46
CA GLY A 339 -20.91 49.02 17.08
C GLY A 339 -19.54 48.78 16.43
N SER A 340 -19.17 49.50 15.35
CA SER A 340 -18.11 50.55 15.29
C SER A 340 -16.74 50.13 15.88
N THR A 341 -15.56 50.25 15.23
CA THR A 341 -15.03 51.24 14.27
C THR A 341 -13.59 50.83 13.85
N LEU A 342 -13.13 51.24 12.64
CA LEU A 342 -11.80 51.77 12.21
C LEU A 342 -10.51 51.28 12.93
N SER A 343 -9.34 50.97 12.34
CA SER A 343 -8.65 51.51 11.14
C SER A 343 -7.29 50.79 10.89
N LEU A 344 -6.89 50.75 9.61
CA LEU A 344 -5.56 50.84 8.98
C LEU A 344 -4.25 50.75 9.81
N GLY A 345 -3.27 49.96 9.33
CA GLY A 345 -1.87 50.09 9.73
C GLY A 345 -0.92 49.05 9.11
N HIS A 346 -0.30 49.42 7.98
CA HIS A 346 0.78 48.70 7.29
C HIS A 346 2.13 48.88 8.03
N ASN A 347 2.91 47.81 8.26
CA ASN A 347 4.36 47.71 7.91
C ASN A 347 5.14 46.54 8.57
N PHE A 348 5.84 45.80 7.68
CA PHE A 348 7.19 45.21 7.76
C PHE A 348 7.64 44.37 8.97
N ARG A 349 8.02 43.10 8.70
CA ARG A 349 9.43 42.64 8.85
C ARG A 349 9.71 41.31 8.13
N GLU A 350 10.54 41.39 7.09
CA GLU A 350 11.28 40.29 6.48
C GLU A 350 12.49 39.91 7.38
N TYR A 351 12.89 38.63 7.38
CA TYR A 351 14.16 38.15 7.95
C TYR A 351 15.03 37.49 6.87
N PRO A 352 16.38 37.61 6.91
CA PRO A 352 17.23 37.42 5.75
C PRO A 352 17.91 36.04 5.68
N CYS A 353 18.19 35.64 4.44
CA CYS A 353 18.92 34.46 4.00
C CYS A 353 20.44 34.63 4.18
N CYS A 354 21.12 33.66 4.81
CA CYS A 354 22.58 33.63 4.96
C CYS A 354 23.24 32.83 3.82
N ARG A 355 24.07 33.53 3.05
CA ARG A 355 24.91 33.04 1.95
C ARG A 355 26.33 32.76 2.47
N ARG A 356 26.88 31.56 2.27
CA ARG A 356 28.28 31.22 2.58
C ARG A 356 29.09 31.21 1.27
N LYS A 357 30.10 32.09 1.17
CA LYS A 357 31.20 32.02 0.19
C LYS A 357 32.31 31.14 0.76
N SER A 358 32.95 30.33 -0.08
CA SER A 358 34.26 29.75 0.19
C SER A 358 35.26 30.30 -0.83
N VAL A 359 36.40 30.74 -0.29
CA VAL A 359 37.66 31.00 -0.99
C VAL A 359 38.27 29.69 -1.43
#